data_AF-A0A8T3S5C9-F1
#
_entry.id   AF-A0A8T3S5C9-F1
#
_cell.length_a   1.000
_cell.length_b   1.000
_cell.length_c   1.000
_cell.angle_alpha   90.00
_cell.angle_beta   90.00
_cell.angle_gamma   90.00
#
_symmetry.space_group_name_H-M   'P 1'
#
loop_
_entity.id
_entity.type
_entity.pdbx_description
1 polymer ?
#
loop_
_entity_poly.entity_id
_entity_poly.type
_entity_poly.pdbx_seq_one_letter_code
_entity_poly.pdbx_strand_id
1 'polypeptide(L)'
;VLVVADDIDLPLGRVRLRRSGSAGGHNGLRDIISTFGTNEFNRLRIGVGRTGEVMDHVLATFKPVEQELAGEMVAVGADAAERWLLDGIDEAMNAFNGVDIE
;
A
#
# COMPACT_ATOMS: atom_id res chain seq x y z
N VAL A 1 -14.86 -3.18 0.97
CA VAL A 1 -13.73 -3.66 0.13
C VAL A 1 -12.48 -2.90 0.54
N LEU A 2 -11.38 -3.61 0.73
CA LEU A 2 -10.04 -3.05 0.91
C LEU A 2 -9.16 -3.54 -0.24
N VAL A 3 -8.52 -2.62 -0.95
CA VAL A 3 -7.54 -2.97 -2.00
C VAL A 3 -6.14 -2.76 -1.46
N VAL A 4 -5.36 -3.82 -1.38
CA VAL A 4 -3.93 -3.76 -1.04
C VAL A 4 -3.13 -3.63 -2.33
N ALA A 5 -2.29 -2.61 -2.44
CA ALA A 5 -1.52 -2.33 -3.66
C ALA A 5 -0.19 -1.67 -3.31
N ASP A 6 0.84 -1.97 -4.11
CA ASP A 6 2.12 -1.28 -4.03
C ASP A 6 2.00 0.20 -4.40
N ASP A 7 2.90 1.00 -3.85
CA ASP A 7 3.00 2.43 -4.08
C ASP A 7 4.45 2.85 -4.22
N ILE A 8 4.83 3.25 -5.44
CA ILE A 8 6.17 3.73 -5.76
C ILE A 8 6.46 5.12 -5.17
N ASP A 9 5.42 5.90 -4.87
CA ASP A 9 5.57 7.24 -4.28
C ASP A 9 5.66 7.18 -2.75
N LEU A 10 5.50 5.98 -2.18
CA LEU A 10 5.65 5.71 -0.76
C LEU A 10 6.98 4.97 -0.53
N PRO A 11 7.85 5.45 0.38
CA PRO A 11 9.14 4.80 0.66
C PRO A 11 8.96 3.35 1.12
N LEU A 12 9.97 2.51 0.88
CA LEU A 12 10.03 1.16 1.46
C LEU A 12 9.94 1.24 2.99
N GLY A 13 9.22 0.30 3.62
CA GLY A 13 9.01 0.31 5.07
C GLY A 13 7.80 1.14 5.51
N ARG A 14 7.09 1.80 4.59
CA ARG A 14 5.90 2.58 4.91
C ARG A 14 4.64 1.89 4.43
N VAL A 15 3.60 1.94 5.24
CA VAL A 15 2.24 1.57 4.85
C VAL A 15 1.31 2.77 4.97
N ARG A 16 0.27 2.82 4.14
CA ARG A 16 -0.70 3.91 4.20
C ARG A 16 -2.12 3.49 3.84
N LEU A 17 -3.03 3.72 4.76
CA LEU A 17 -4.47 3.55 4.57
C LEU A 17 -5.13 4.83 4.01
N ARG A 18 -6.06 4.64 3.08
CA ARG A 18 -6.88 5.68 2.45
C ARG A 18 -8.33 5.24 2.31
N ARG A 19 -9.28 6.17 2.47
CA ARG A 19 -10.72 5.93 2.24
C ARG A 19 -11.09 5.80 0.76
N SER A 20 -10.45 6.62 -0.08
CA SER A 20 -10.62 6.63 -1.53
C SER A 20 -9.41 7.33 -2.17
N GLY A 21 -9.37 7.41 -3.50
CA GLY A 21 -8.29 8.08 -4.22
C GLY A 21 -8.29 7.79 -5.73
N SER A 22 -7.45 8.48 -6.48
CA SER A 22 -7.24 8.15 -7.89
C SER A 22 -6.39 6.89 -8.05
N ALA A 23 -6.19 6.44 -9.30
CA ALA A 23 -5.29 5.32 -9.57
C ALA A 23 -3.81 5.66 -9.34
N GLY A 24 -3.42 6.94 -9.29
CA GLY A 24 -2.02 7.34 -9.07
C GLY A 24 -1.04 6.74 -10.09
N GLY A 25 -1.47 6.50 -11.33
CA GLY A 25 -0.65 5.82 -12.35
C GLY A 25 -0.63 4.29 -12.27
N HIS A 26 -1.13 3.68 -11.18
CA HIS A 26 -1.15 2.24 -10.99
C HIS A 26 -2.21 1.55 -11.88
N ASN A 27 -1.76 0.66 -12.78
CA ASN A 27 -2.63 0.01 -13.76
C ASN A 27 -3.72 -0.86 -13.12
N GLY A 28 -3.39 -1.67 -12.10
CA GLY A 28 -4.38 -2.46 -11.37
C GLY A 28 -5.47 -1.62 -10.69
N LEU A 29 -5.12 -0.54 -9.99
CA LEU A 29 -6.10 0.39 -9.42
C LEU A 29 -6.97 1.07 -10.48
N ARG A 30 -6.42 1.39 -11.66
CA ARG A 30 -7.20 1.95 -12.77
C ARG A 30 -8.27 0.96 -13.23
N ASP A 31 -7.89 -0.31 -13.39
CA ASP A 31 -8.79 -1.37 -13.82
C ASP A 31 -9.90 -1.66 -12.78
N ILE A 32 -9.55 -1.70 -11.49
CA ILE A 32 -10.53 -1.85 -10.40
C ILE A 32 -11.52 -0.68 -10.40
N ILE A 33 -11.05 0.56 -10.49
CA ILE A 33 -11.94 1.75 -10.55
C ILE A 33 -12.87 1.67 -11.76
N SER A 34 -12.34 1.30 -12.92
CA SER A 34 -13.13 1.16 -14.14
C SER A 34 -14.20 0.08 -14.01
N THR A 35 -13.84 -1.06 -13.41
CA THR A 35 -14.73 -2.22 -13.23
C THR A 35 -15.83 -1.93 -12.21
N PHE A 36 -15.50 -1.23 -11.12
CA PHE A 36 -16.46 -0.88 -10.08
C PHE A 36 -17.31 0.33 -10.45
N GLY A 37 -16.88 1.15 -11.42
CA GLY A 37 -17.52 2.43 -11.75
C GLY A 37 -17.37 3.50 -10.66
N THR A 38 -16.51 3.27 -9.67
CA THR A 38 -16.27 4.17 -8.54
C THR A 38 -14.86 3.99 -7.99
N ASN A 39 -14.33 5.03 -7.35
CA ASN A 39 -13.09 5.01 -6.61
C ASN A 39 -13.28 5.07 -5.08
N GLU A 40 -14.53 5.01 -4.62
CA GLU A 40 -14.96 5.03 -3.21
C GLU A 40 -14.76 3.67 -2.54
N PHE A 41 -13.51 3.22 -2.48
CA PHE A 41 -13.11 2.02 -1.76
C PHE A 41 -11.80 2.25 -1.01
N ASN A 42 -11.70 1.61 0.17
CA ASN A 42 -10.55 1.73 1.03
C ASN A 42 -9.32 1.08 0.38
N ARG A 43 -8.14 1.63 0.65
CA ARG A 43 -6.87 1.16 0.10
C ARG A 43 -5.83 1.05 1.20
N LEU A 44 -5.06 -0.02 1.17
CA LEU A 44 -3.82 -0.17 1.92
C LEU A 44 -2.66 -0.10 0.92
N ARG A 45 -1.88 0.98 0.99
CA ARG A 45 -0.73 1.22 0.14
C ARG A 45 0.51 0.65 0.82
N ILE A 46 1.26 -0.15 0.09
CA ILE A 46 2.52 -0.77 0.55
C ILE A 46 3.66 -0.06 -0.16
N GLY A 47 4.54 0.60 0.58
CA GLY A 47 5.60 1.41 0.00
C GLY A 47 6.69 0.54 -0.60
N VAL A 48 6.96 0.72 -1.88
CA VAL A 48 8.06 0.01 -2.57
C VAL A 48 9.15 0.97 -3.04
N GLY A 49 8.96 2.27 -2.78
CA GLY A 49 9.83 3.33 -3.25
C GLY A 49 9.88 3.43 -4.78
N ARG A 50 10.63 4.40 -5.27
CA ARG A 50 10.88 4.61 -6.69
C ARG A 50 12.37 4.54 -6.96
N THR A 51 12.80 3.53 -7.73
CA THR A 51 14.16 3.48 -8.24
C THR A 51 14.14 3.21 -9.75
N GLY A 52 14.95 3.93 -10.53
CA GLY A 52 15.06 3.70 -11.97
C GLY A 52 13.74 3.84 -12.75
N GLU A 53 13.60 3.00 -13.79
CA GLU A 53 12.35 2.89 -14.55
C GLU A 53 11.29 2.12 -13.77
N VAL A 54 10.09 2.70 -13.69
CA VAL A 54 8.98 2.19 -12.85
C VAL A 54 8.61 0.74 -13.20
N MET A 55 8.58 0.40 -14.49
CA MET A 55 8.19 -0.94 -14.95
C MET A 55 9.15 -2.02 -14.48
N ASP A 56 10.46 -1.77 -14.60
CA ASP A 56 11.48 -2.72 -14.17
C ASP A 56 11.50 -2.84 -12.64
N HIS A 57 11.28 -1.72 -11.93
CA HIS A 57 11.26 -1.68 -10.47
C HIS A 57 10.14 -2.54 -9.86
N VAL A 58 8.91 -2.41 -10.35
CA VAL A 58 7.76 -3.16 -9.79
C VAL A 58 7.75 -4.63 -10.15
N LEU A 59 8.52 -5.04 -11.17
CA LEU A 59 8.68 -6.44 -11.57
C LEU A 59 9.92 -7.09 -10.95
N ALA A 60 10.81 -6.30 -10.34
CA ALA A 60 12.01 -6.79 -9.69
C ALA A 60 11.72 -7.40 -8.30
N THR A 61 12.67 -8.18 -7.81
CA THR A 61 12.66 -8.67 -6.43
C THR A 61 13.38 -7.68 -5.51
N PHE A 62 12.97 -7.61 -4.24
CA PHE A 62 13.69 -6.83 -3.23
C PHE A 62 15.12 -7.32 -3.07
N LYS A 63 16.07 -6.38 -2.97
CA LYS A 63 17.47 -6.68 -2.70
C LYS A 63 17.63 -7.35 -1.33
N PRO A 64 18.71 -8.11 -1.08
CA PRO A 64 18.96 -8.74 0.22
C PRO A 64 18.87 -7.77 1.41
N VAL A 65 19.37 -6.53 1.24
CA VAL A 65 19.31 -5.48 2.28
C VAL A 65 17.90 -4.91 2.50
N GLU A 66 17.01 -5.04 1.52
CA GLU A 66 15.63 -4.55 1.55
C GLU A 66 14.66 -5.60 2.09
N GLN A 67 15.03 -6.89 2.08
CA GLN A 67 14.10 -7.98 2.38
C GLN A 67 13.61 -8.00 3.83
N GLU A 68 14.48 -7.65 4.78
CA GLU A 68 14.10 -7.58 6.20
C GLU A 68 13.04 -6.49 6.40
N LEU A 69 13.33 -5.27 5.96
CA LEU A 69 12.40 -4.15 6.00
C LEU A 69 11.10 -4.43 5.23
N ALA A 70 11.19 -5.09 4.08
CA ALA A 70 10.02 -5.49 3.30
C ALA A 70 9.16 -6.52 4.06
N GLY A 71 9.78 -7.46 4.75
CA GLY A 71 9.10 -8.45 5.59
C GLY A 71 8.35 -7.80 6.76
N GLU A 72 9.01 -6.89 7.48
CA GLU A 72 8.39 -6.12 8.56
C GLU A 72 7.24 -5.25 8.06
N MET A 73 7.42 -4.60 6.91
CA MET A 73 6.36 -3.82 6.26
C MET A 73 5.14 -4.67 5.91
N VAL A 74 5.34 -5.89 5.42
CA VAL A 74 4.23 -6.81 5.13
C VAL A 74 3.50 -7.21 6.41
N ALA A 75 4.23 -7.46 7.51
CA ALA A 75 3.61 -7.76 8.81
C ALA A 75 2.77 -6.58 9.31
N VAL A 76 3.32 -5.36 9.30
CA VAL A 76 2.57 -4.15 9.68
C VAL A 76 1.38 -3.91 8.75
N GLY A 77 1.51 -4.20 7.46
CA GLY A 77 0.40 -4.14 6.51
C GLY A 77 -0.72 -5.14 6.84
N ALA A 78 -0.38 -6.35 7.27
CA ALA A 78 -1.33 -7.36 7.71
C ALA A 78 -2.09 -6.89 8.96
N ASP A 79 -1.38 -6.37 9.96
CA ASP A 79 -1.98 -5.81 11.17
C ASP A 79 -2.91 -4.62 10.85
N ALA A 80 -2.52 -3.77 9.90
CA ALA A 80 -3.33 -2.65 9.42
C ALA A 80 -4.62 -3.13 8.73
N ALA A 81 -4.55 -4.21 7.95
CA ALA A 81 -5.71 -4.82 7.31
C ALA A 81 -6.65 -5.48 8.33
N GLU A 82 -6.11 -6.14 9.36
CA GLU A 82 -6.90 -6.71 10.46
C GLU A 82 -7.59 -5.61 11.26
N ARG A 83 -6.87 -4.55 11.64
CA ARG A 83 -7.46 -3.39 12.33
C ARG A 83 -8.57 -2.75 11.51
N TRP A 84 -8.38 -2.61 10.19
CA TRP A 84 -9.42 -2.10 9.30
C TRP A 84 -10.68 -2.98 9.31
N LEU A 85 -10.50 -4.30 9.34
CA LEU A 85 -11.59 -5.26 9.36
C LEU A 85 -12.38 -5.22 10.67
N LEU A 86 -11.69 -5.08 11.80
CA LEU A 86 -12.28 -5.12 13.14
C LEU A 86 -12.86 -3.78 13.58
N ASP A 87 -12.12 -2.69 13.39
CA ASP A 87 -12.42 -1.38 14.00
C ASP A 87 -12.76 -0.30 12.96
N GLY A 88 -12.63 -0.61 11.67
CA GLY A 88 -12.94 0.30 10.58
C GLY A 88 -11.76 1.17 10.13
N ILE A 89 -12.00 1.92 9.05
CA ILE A 89 -10.93 2.66 8.34
C ILE A 89 -10.35 3.82 9.14
N ASP A 90 -11.15 4.49 9.96
CA ASP A 90 -10.71 5.67 10.71
C ASP A 90 -9.67 5.29 11.76
N GLU A 91 -9.93 4.25 12.54
CA GLU A 91 -8.98 3.79 13.55
C GLU A 91 -7.76 3.09 12.96
N ALA A 92 -7.94 2.35 11.87
CA ALA A 92 -6.80 1.80 11.15
C ALA A 92 -5.90 2.92 10.60
N MET A 93 -6.47 3.99 10.04
CA MET A 93 -5.71 5.14 9.57
C MET A 93 -4.96 5.85 10.71
N ASN A 94 -5.61 6.06 11.86
CA ASN A 94 -4.99 6.70 13.02
C ASN A 94 -3.81 5.89 13.56
N ALA A 95 -3.96 4.56 13.62
CA ALA A 95 -2.94 3.67 14.16
C ALA A 95 -1.72 3.51 13.24
N PHE A 96 -1.91 3.44 11.92
CA PHE A 96 -0.85 2.98 11.01
C PHE A 96 -0.28 4.04 10.07
N ASN A 97 -1.00 5.12 9.75
CA ASN A 97 -0.49 6.10 8.76
C ASN A 97 0.73 6.91 9.22
N GLY A 98 1.03 6.90 10.52
CA GLY A 98 2.19 7.57 11.11
C GLY A 98 3.35 6.62 11.45
N VAL A 99 3.18 5.31 11.25
CA VAL A 99 4.20 4.32 11.60
C VAL A 99 5.40 4.46 10.65
N ASP A 100 6.59 4.48 11.23
CA ASP A 100 7.86 4.36 10.54
C ASP A 100 8.51 3.06 11.00
N ILE A 101 8.86 2.20 10.05
CA ILE A 101 9.55 0.93 10.32
C ILE A 101 11.07 1.13 10.20
N GLU A 102 11.51 2.24 9.61
CA GLU A 102 12.93 2.63 9.47
C GLU A 102 13.46 3.40 10.70
#